data_AF-A0A319E6B8-F1
#
_entry.id   AF-A0A319E6B8-F1
#
_cell.length_a   1.000
_cell.length_b   1.000
_cell.length_c   1.000
_cell.angle_alpha   90.00
_cell.angle_beta   90.00
_cell.angle_gamma   90.00
#
_symmetry.space_group_name_H-M   'P 1'
#
loop_
_entity.id
_entity.type
_entity.pdbx_description
1 polymer ?
#
loop_
_entity_poly.entity_id
_entity_poly.type
_entity_poly.pdbx_seq_one_letter_code
_entity_poly.pdbx_strand_id
1 'polypeptide(L)'
;MNEPLVVEQDSSSMVNTGLEGSSGSNWVVQKFGGTSVGKFALNIIDQVVLPSLSEHRVAVVCSARSSSTKAAGTTNRLLRAARDAEDALSQQYASLVEAVRLEHIQVVRDQIQSNTLKSRLVSEINAECDRVLKVLEAAQTLGEISARCIDKVISTGEKLSCRLMAAFLEDRGVRSQYVDLAEIIDFPISSQGLDQEFYNNLAAALGRKIESCGDRVPVVTGFFGTVPGGLLDQIGRGYTDLCAALVAVGINAKELQVWKEVDGIFTADPRKVPTARLLSAITPAEAAELTFYGSEVIHPFTMEQVIRAKIPIRIKNVMNPRGDGTVIFPDSSSELEKTTPGHDPRLFRTRSPSLMQRPKRPTAVTIKHKILVINVHSNKRSLSHGFFAGIFSVLDRWRLSIDLISTSEVHVSMALHSEMPLLNGTGRDEYQIIDDDLKGAIQDLQKYGTVDIIPEMAILSLVGKQMKNMIGVAGRMFSTLGENNVNIEMISQGASEINISCVIEERDADRALNIIHTSMFTFLD
;
A
#
# COMPACT_ATOMS: atom_id res chain seq x y z
N MET A 1 58.99 -50.99 -46.51
CA MET A 1 59.32 -49.61 -46.12
C MET A 1 58.03 -48.82 -46.07
N ASN A 2 57.83 -48.12 -44.95
CA ASN A 2 56.71 -47.25 -44.57
C ASN A 2 55.54 -47.91 -43.83
N GLU A 3 55.77 -48.05 -42.53
CA GLU A 3 54.79 -48.10 -41.44
C GLU A 3 54.01 -46.77 -41.31
N PRO A 4 52.85 -46.79 -40.60
CA PRO A 4 51.79 -45.79 -40.75
C PRO A 4 51.86 -44.67 -39.69
N LEU A 5 51.32 -43.50 -40.02
CA LEU A 5 51.05 -42.41 -39.07
C LEU A 5 49.54 -42.22 -38.94
N VAL A 6 49.02 -42.65 -37.80
CA VAL A 6 47.73 -42.26 -37.23
C VAL A 6 47.91 -40.87 -36.64
N VAL A 7 47.05 -39.92 -37.01
CA VAL A 7 47.04 -38.56 -36.45
C VAL A 7 45.81 -38.40 -35.55
N GLU A 8 46.08 -37.94 -34.34
CA GLU A 8 45.17 -37.74 -33.22
C GLU A 8 44.09 -36.67 -33.45
N GLN A 9 43.02 -36.82 -32.67
CA GLN A 9 41.94 -35.89 -32.46
C GLN A 9 42.40 -34.66 -31.67
N ASP A 10 42.06 -33.45 -32.16
CA ASP A 10 41.49 -32.40 -31.30
C ASP A 10 40.95 -31.23 -32.14
N SER A 11 39.67 -30.90 -31.94
CA SER A 11 39.17 -29.52 -31.88
C SER A 11 37.66 -29.51 -31.67
N SER A 12 37.30 -29.12 -30.46
CA SER A 12 35.97 -28.80 -29.97
C SER A 12 35.31 -27.65 -30.75
N SER A 13 34.12 -27.90 -31.30
CA SER A 13 33.18 -26.87 -31.73
C SER A 13 31.89 -27.00 -30.92
N MET A 14 31.81 -26.33 -29.76
CA MET A 14 30.54 -26.09 -29.09
C MET A 14 29.94 -24.78 -29.58
N VAL A 15 28.71 -24.91 -30.05
CA VAL A 15 27.86 -23.86 -30.60
C VAL A 15 27.57 -22.82 -29.53
N ASN A 16 28.01 -21.60 -29.77
CA ASN A 16 27.73 -20.43 -28.95
C ASN A 16 26.32 -19.90 -29.30
N THR A 17 25.29 -20.36 -28.60
CA THR A 17 23.96 -19.75 -28.68
C THR A 17 23.90 -18.54 -27.73
N GLY A 18 24.23 -17.38 -28.28
CA GLY A 18 24.04 -16.10 -27.62
C GLY A 18 22.56 -15.80 -27.41
N LEU A 19 22.13 -15.86 -26.14
CA LEU A 19 20.97 -15.17 -25.59
C LEU A 19 21.45 -14.47 -24.32
N GLU A 20 22.11 -13.31 -24.50
CA GLU A 20 22.34 -12.35 -23.42
C GLU A 20 20.99 -11.74 -23.02
N GLY A 21 20.26 -12.45 -22.14
CA GLY A 21 19.13 -11.91 -21.39
C GLY A 21 19.66 -11.21 -20.13
N SER A 22 19.22 -9.99 -19.88
CA SER A 22 19.58 -9.09 -18.76
C SER A 22 20.04 -9.82 -17.48
N SER A 23 21.29 -9.58 -17.07
CA SER A 23 21.85 -10.04 -15.79
C SER A 23 21.19 -9.31 -14.61
N GLY A 24 19.97 -9.70 -14.25
CA GLY A 24 19.31 -9.25 -13.02
C GLY A 24 20.04 -9.79 -11.79
N SER A 25 20.06 -9.04 -10.70
CA SER A 25 20.67 -9.52 -9.46
C SER A 25 19.82 -10.66 -8.87
N ASN A 26 20.45 -11.66 -8.23
CA ASN A 26 19.73 -12.79 -7.59
C ASN A 26 19.04 -12.39 -6.26
N TRP A 27 18.68 -11.12 -6.10
CA TRP A 27 18.07 -10.60 -4.88
C TRP A 27 16.55 -10.69 -4.92
N VAL A 28 15.96 -11.02 -3.77
CA VAL A 28 14.54 -10.90 -3.48
C VAL A 28 14.38 -10.02 -2.24
N VAL A 29 13.54 -8.99 -2.34
CA VAL A 29 13.19 -8.16 -1.19
C VAL A 29 11.89 -8.66 -0.58
N GLN A 30 11.88 -8.97 0.71
CA GLN A 30 10.73 -9.49 1.43
C GLN A 30 10.25 -8.48 2.46
N LYS A 31 9.09 -7.87 2.21
CA LYS A 31 8.47 -6.92 3.12
C LYS A 31 7.43 -7.61 3.99
N PHE A 32 7.50 -7.40 5.30
CA PHE A 32 6.53 -7.92 6.27
C PHE A 32 5.77 -6.79 6.96
N GLY A 33 4.44 -6.90 6.98
CA GLY A 33 3.57 -5.96 7.69
C GLY A 33 3.64 -6.10 9.22
N GLY A 34 3.23 -5.06 9.93
CA GLY A 34 3.36 -5.02 11.40
C GLY A 34 2.58 -6.11 12.14
N THR A 35 1.39 -6.44 11.67
CA THR A 35 0.58 -7.54 12.24
C THR A 35 1.17 -8.91 11.92
N SER A 36 1.75 -9.07 10.72
CA SER A 36 2.46 -10.29 10.32
C SER A 36 3.68 -10.55 11.20
N VAL A 37 4.51 -9.52 11.44
CA VAL A 37 5.66 -9.63 12.36
C VAL A 37 5.20 -9.85 13.80
N GLY A 38 4.06 -9.30 14.22
CA GLY A 38 3.57 -9.49 15.58
C GLY A 38 3.04 -10.87 15.89
N LYS A 39 2.33 -11.50 14.95
CA LYS A 39 1.66 -12.79 15.17
C LYS A 39 2.46 -13.98 14.66
N PHE A 40 3.24 -13.80 13.60
CA PHE A 40 3.81 -14.90 12.81
C PHE A 40 5.33 -14.79 12.62
N ALA A 41 6.06 -14.06 13.48
CA ALA A 41 7.51 -13.86 13.35
C ALA A 41 8.29 -15.16 13.13
N LEU A 42 8.09 -16.18 13.99
CA LEU A 42 8.80 -17.46 13.87
C LEU A 42 8.45 -18.19 12.57
N ASN A 43 7.16 -18.21 12.22
CA ASN A 43 6.69 -18.81 10.98
C ASN A 43 7.24 -18.10 9.73
N ILE A 44 7.38 -16.76 9.77
CA ILE A 44 8.05 -15.99 8.73
C ILE A 44 9.49 -16.46 8.58
N ILE A 45 10.24 -16.62 9.69
CA ILE A 45 11.62 -17.08 9.55
C ILE A 45 11.65 -18.51 8.99
N ASP A 46 10.90 -19.43 9.58
CA ASP A 46 10.98 -20.87 9.29
C ASP A 46 10.44 -21.26 7.92
N GLN A 47 9.33 -20.64 7.50
CA GLN A 47 8.59 -21.05 6.31
C GLN A 47 8.70 -20.06 5.15
N VAL A 48 9.25 -18.87 5.37
CA VAL A 48 9.40 -17.84 4.33
C VAL A 48 10.86 -17.52 4.05
N VAL A 49 11.58 -17.01 5.05
CA VAL A 49 12.94 -16.49 4.86
C VAL A 49 13.91 -17.64 4.61
N LEU A 50 13.93 -18.67 5.47
CA LEU A 50 14.86 -19.80 5.35
C LEU A 50 14.75 -20.54 4.00
N PRO A 51 13.54 -20.91 3.50
CA PRO A 51 13.43 -21.54 2.19
C PRO A 51 13.90 -20.62 1.06
N SER A 52 13.62 -19.32 1.14
CA SER A 52 14.01 -18.36 0.10
C SER A 52 15.53 -18.18 -0.01
N LEU A 53 16.28 -18.37 1.09
CA LEU A 53 17.74 -18.30 1.11
C LEU A 53 18.42 -19.42 0.32
N SER A 54 17.71 -20.52 0.02
CA SER A 54 18.26 -21.62 -0.78
C SER A 54 18.36 -21.29 -2.27
N GLU A 55 17.52 -20.37 -2.76
CA GLU A 55 17.43 -20.01 -4.18
C GLU A 55 17.93 -18.58 -4.45
N HIS A 56 17.81 -17.68 -3.46
CA HIS A 56 18.00 -16.24 -3.64
C HIS A 56 18.79 -15.60 -2.50
N ARG A 57 19.38 -14.43 -2.79
CA ARG A 57 19.81 -13.50 -1.73
C ARG A 57 18.58 -12.75 -1.25
N VAL A 58 18.35 -12.70 0.06
CA VAL A 58 17.12 -12.13 0.63
C VAL A 58 17.45 -10.89 1.43
N ALA A 59 16.74 -9.79 1.16
CA ALA A 59 16.71 -8.60 2.02
C ALA A 59 15.35 -8.51 2.71
N VAL A 60 15.33 -8.45 4.04
CA VAL A 60 14.10 -8.42 4.84
C VAL A 60 13.79 -6.98 5.23
N VAL A 61 12.57 -6.50 4.96
CA VAL A 61 12.10 -5.17 5.35
C VAL A 61 10.91 -5.32 6.28
N CYS A 62 10.96 -4.73 7.47
CA CYS A 62 9.93 -4.91 8.48
C CYS A 62 9.26 -3.59 8.88
N SER A 63 7.93 -3.62 8.99
CA SER A 63 7.16 -2.59 9.70
C SER A 63 7.23 -2.81 11.23
N ALA A 64 6.79 -1.80 11.99
CA ALA A 64 6.70 -1.89 13.45
C ALA A 64 5.72 -2.98 13.87
N ARG A 65 6.04 -3.69 14.95
CA ARG A 65 5.24 -4.83 15.41
C ARG A 65 3.83 -4.40 15.83
N SER A 66 2.83 -5.23 15.55
CA SER A 66 1.50 -5.14 16.16
C SER A 66 0.97 -6.52 16.56
N SER A 67 0.65 -6.69 17.85
CA SER A 67 0.18 -7.95 18.43
C SER A 67 -1.26 -8.30 18.07
N SER A 68 -2.11 -7.33 17.76
CA SER A 68 -3.53 -7.57 17.47
C SER A 68 -4.00 -6.93 16.16
N THR A 69 -4.30 -5.63 16.21
CA THR A 69 -4.83 -4.85 15.08
C THR A 69 -3.87 -3.74 14.70
N LYS A 70 -3.95 -3.24 13.46
CA LYS A 70 -3.17 -2.05 13.05
C LYS A 70 -3.39 -0.87 14.02
N ALA A 71 -4.63 -0.69 14.50
CA ALA A 71 -5.03 0.38 15.42
C ALA A 71 -4.30 0.33 16.78
N ALA A 72 -4.09 -0.86 17.34
CA ALA A 72 -3.41 -1.06 18.63
C ALA A 72 -1.87 -1.23 18.51
N GLY A 73 -1.33 -1.12 17.30
CA GLY A 73 0.07 -1.39 16.99
C GLY A 73 1.05 -0.39 17.60
N THR A 74 2.33 -0.77 17.65
CA THR A 74 3.41 0.00 18.27
C THR A 74 3.52 1.42 17.70
N THR A 75 3.43 1.61 16.38
CA THR A 75 3.46 2.96 15.76
C THR A 75 2.35 3.87 16.29
N ASN A 76 1.13 3.36 16.45
CA ASN A 76 0.03 4.18 16.97
C ASN A 76 0.20 4.50 18.45
N ARG A 77 0.75 3.58 19.25
CA ARG A 77 1.09 3.89 20.66
C ARG A 77 2.17 4.95 20.76
N LEU A 78 3.19 4.88 19.89
CA LEU A 78 4.27 5.87 19.82
C LEU A 78 3.75 7.24 19.34
N LEU A 79 2.82 7.28 18.38
CA LEU A 79 2.16 8.51 17.96
C LEU A 79 1.30 9.13 19.07
N ARG A 80 0.58 8.30 19.84
CA ARG A 80 -0.15 8.76 21.03
C ARG A 80 0.79 9.30 22.10
N ALA A 81 1.94 8.64 22.32
CA ALA A 81 2.96 9.10 23.24
C ALA A 81 3.57 10.44 22.78
N ALA A 82 3.78 10.62 21.48
CA ALA A 82 4.18 11.91 20.94
C ALA A 82 3.11 12.97 21.24
N ARG A 83 1.86 12.79 20.80
CA ARG A 83 0.78 13.76 21.06
C ARG A 83 0.59 14.09 22.55
N ASP A 84 0.71 13.10 23.41
CA ASP A 84 0.59 13.29 24.86
C ASP A 84 1.72 14.17 25.43
N ALA A 85 2.93 14.09 24.86
CA ALA A 85 4.05 14.93 25.26
C ALA A 85 3.88 16.41 24.84
N GLU A 86 2.88 16.76 24.02
CA GLU A 86 2.51 18.17 23.77
C GLU A 86 1.90 18.82 25.02
N ASP A 87 1.23 18.03 25.86
CA ASP A 87 0.68 18.50 27.13
C ASP A 87 1.78 18.53 28.19
N ALA A 88 2.13 19.73 28.65
CA ALA A 88 3.15 19.95 29.68
C ALA A 88 2.82 19.28 31.03
N LEU A 89 1.55 18.95 31.28
CA LEU A 89 1.09 18.33 32.53
C LEU A 89 0.96 16.80 32.45
N SER A 90 0.94 16.23 31.24
CA SER A 90 0.75 14.79 31.08
C SER A 90 2.06 14.02 31.26
N GLN A 91 1.98 12.81 31.81
CA GLN A 91 3.10 11.86 31.90
C GLN A 91 2.71 10.50 31.30
N GLN A 92 1.62 10.48 30.52
CA GLN A 92 1.08 9.24 29.98
C GLN A 92 2.00 8.66 28.89
N TYR A 93 2.76 9.51 28.18
CA TYR A 93 3.74 9.08 27.19
C TYR A 93 4.76 8.09 27.76
N ALA A 94 5.21 8.27 29.00
CA ALA A 94 6.14 7.36 29.65
C ALA A 94 5.52 5.96 29.83
N SER A 95 4.25 5.90 30.24
CA SER A 95 3.51 4.64 30.37
C SER A 95 3.29 3.94 29.04
N LEU A 96 3.05 4.70 27.96
CA LEU A 96 2.87 4.17 26.61
C LEU A 96 4.18 3.57 26.07
N VAL A 97 5.31 4.24 26.28
CA VAL A 97 6.64 3.73 25.89
C VAL A 97 7.01 2.51 26.74
N GLU A 98 6.69 2.52 28.05
CA GLU A 98 6.91 1.37 28.93
C GLU A 98 6.13 0.14 28.47
N ALA A 99 4.86 0.32 28.09
CA ALA A 99 4.05 -0.76 27.55
C ALA A 99 4.68 -1.36 26.27
N VAL A 100 5.24 -0.52 25.39
CA VAL A 100 5.99 -0.99 24.21
C VAL A 100 7.24 -1.78 24.64
N ARG A 101 8.01 -1.27 25.61
CA ARG A 101 9.23 -1.90 26.13
C ARG A 101 8.94 -3.32 26.65
N LEU A 102 7.98 -3.43 27.57
CA LEU A 102 7.61 -4.69 28.21
C LEU A 102 7.09 -5.71 27.19
N GLU A 103 6.25 -5.27 26.24
CA GLU A 103 5.72 -6.16 25.21
C GLU A 103 6.84 -6.70 24.30
N HIS A 104 7.91 -5.94 24.05
CA HIS A 104 9.06 -6.43 23.28
C HIS A 104 9.95 -7.37 24.09
N ILE A 105 10.25 -7.02 25.34
CA ILE A 105 11.05 -7.87 26.23
C ILE A 105 10.39 -9.22 26.48
N GLN A 106 9.06 -9.24 26.61
CA GLN A 106 8.32 -10.49 26.80
C GLN A 106 8.51 -11.43 25.61
N VAL A 107 8.40 -10.92 24.38
CA VAL A 107 8.65 -11.72 23.17
C VAL A 107 10.07 -12.27 23.12
N VAL A 108 11.08 -11.48 23.52
CA VAL A 108 12.47 -11.95 23.61
C VAL A 108 12.61 -13.12 24.59
N ARG A 109 11.97 -13.01 25.76
CA ARG A 109 12.02 -14.05 26.79
C ARG A 109 11.37 -15.35 26.33
N ASP A 110 10.24 -15.24 25.65
CA ASP A 110 9.39 -16.37 25.27
C ASP A 110 9.90 -17.09 24.01
N GLN A 111 10.46 -16.37 23.03
CA GLN A 111 10.68 -16.93 21.69
C GLN A 111 12.15 -17.16 21.30
N ILE A 112 13.11 -16.48 21.94
CA ILE A 112 14.55 -16.73 21.69
C ILE A 112 15.02 -17.88 22.56
N GLN A 113 15.94 -18.74 22.09
CA GLN A 113 16.51 -19.81 22.91
C GLN A 113 17.83 -19.39 23.55
N SER A 114 18.73 -18.75 22.80
CA SER A 114 20.04 -18.36 23.29
C SER A 114 20.00 -17.28 24.39
N ASN A 115 20.55 -17.60 25.57
CA ASN A 115 20.63 -16.66 26.70
C ASN A 115 21.54 -15.45 26.43
N THR A 116 22.55 -15.59 25.57
CA THR A 116 23.43 -14.48 25.18
C THR A 116 22.68 -13.51 24.27
N LEU A 117 21.93 -14.02 23.29
CA LEU A 117 21.08 -13.21 22.42
C LEU A 117 19.96 -12.51 23.21
N LYS A 118 19.33 -13.20 24.17
CA LYS A 118 18.32 -12.60 25.06
C LYS A 118 18.88 -11.39 25.80
N SER A 119 20.01 -11.56 26.48
CA SER A 119 20.61 -10.50 27.29
C SER A 119 21.00 -9.29 26.44
N ARG A 120 21.61 -9.53 25.27
CA ARG A 120 21.98 -8.49 24.32
C ARG A 120 20.76 -7.72 23.83
N LEU A 121 19.73 -8.43 23.37
CA LEU A 121 18.54 -7.81 22.79
C LEU A 121 17.70 -7.05 23.82
N VAL A 122 17.57 -7.55 25.05
CA VAL A 122 16.92 -6.82 26.15
C VAL A 122 17.64 -5.50 26.42
N SER A 123 18.98 -5.51 26.45
CA SER A 123 19.77 -4.28 26.62
C SER A 123 19.55 -3.29 25.47
N GLU A 124 19.54 -3.78 24.22
CA GLU A 124 19.28 -2.97 23.03
C GLU A 124 17.86 -2.37 23.00
N ILE A 125 16.85 -3.12 23.42
CA ILE A 125 15.45 -2.65 23.53
C ILE A 125 15.36 -1.54 24.58
N ASN A 126 15.92 -1.77 25.77
CA ASN A 126 15.94 -0.76 26.83
C ASN A 126 16.61 0.53 26.36
N ALA A 127 17.76 0.43 25.70
CA ALA A 127 18.49 1.59 25.20
C ALA A 127 17.69 2.41 24.17
N GLU A 128 16.89 1.78 23.31
CA GLU A 128 16.00 2.51 22.39
C GLU A 128 14.82 3.17 23.09
N CYS A 129 14.16 2.46 24.00
CA CYS A 129 13.06 3.03 24.77
C CYS A 129 13.53 4.23 25.61
N ASP A 130 14.71 4.14 26.24
CA ASP A 130 15.30 5.25 27.00
C ASP A 130 15.68 6.44 26.10
N ARG A 131 16.10 6.19 24.86
CA ARG A 131 16.31 7.25 23.87
C ARG A 131 15.01 7.98 23.53
N VAL A 132 13.92 7.24 23.30
CA VAL A 132 12.62 7.83 22.98
C VAL A 132 12.07 8.64 24.14
N LEU A 133 12.17 8.13 25.37
CA LEU A 133 11.75 8.87 26.57
C LEU A 133 12.45 10.22 26.67
N LYS A 134 13.78 10.26 26.49
CA LYS A 134 14.55 11.51 26.50
C LYS A 134 14.11 12.48 25.39
N VAL A 135 13.77 11.97 24.21
CA VAL A 135 13.27 12.80 23.10
C VAL A 135 11.91 13.40 23.44
N LEU A 136 11.00 12.62 24.03
CA LEU A 136 9.67 13.07 24.44
C LEU A 136 9.74 14.06 25.62
N GLU A 137 10.59 13.80 26.62
CA GLU A 137 10.86 14.71 27.74
C GLU A 137 11.39 16.07 27.26
N ALA A 138 12.31 16.05 26.28
CA ALA A 138 12.83 17.27 25.67
C ALA A 138 11.75 18.03 24.90
N ALA A 139 10.89 17.32 24.15
CA ALA A 139 9.81 17.93 23.40
C ALA A 139 8.75 18.55 24.34
N GLN A 140 8.41 17.86 25.42
CA GLN A 140 7.53 18.37 26.48
C GLN A 140 8.10 19.63 27.15
N THR A 141 9.41 19.64 27.41
CA THR A 141 10.10 20.81 27.99
C THR A 141 10.05 22.03 27.06
N LEU A 142 10.10 21.81 25.76
CA LEU A 142 10.01 22.86 24.75
C LEU A 142 8.56 23.32 24.49
N GLY A 143 7.56 22.51 24.86
CA GLY A 143 6.14 22.77 24.58
C GLY A 143 5.79 22.69 23.09
N GLU A 144 6.64 22.07 22.28
CA GLU A 144 6.44 21.92 20.84
C GLU A 144 6.93 20.55 20.37
N ILE A 145 6.12 19.89 19.54
CA ILE A 145 6.51 18.66 18.86
C ILE A 145 6.68 18.93 17.37
N SER A 146 7.95 19.00 16.95
CA SER A 146 8.28 19.08 15.53
C SER A 146 8.03 17.75 14.81
N ALA A 147 7.76 17.80 13.51
CA ALA A 147 7.65 16.61 12.65
C ALA A 147 8.87 15.68 12.77
N ARG A 148 10.07 16.26 12.96
CA ARG A 148 11.31 15.50 13.18
C ARG A 148 11.32 14.72 14.50
N CYS A 149 10.67 15.25 15.54
CA CYS A 149 10.50 14.55 16.81
C CYS A 149 9.58 13.34 16.62
N ILE A 150 8.43 13.54 15.96
CA ILE A 150 7.47 12.48 15.63
C ILE A 150 8.16 11.36 14.85
N ASP A 151 8.89 11.70 13.80
CA ASP A 151 9.64 10.76 12.96
C ASP A 151 10.64 9.91 13.77
N LYS A 152 11.40 10.53 14.68
CA LYS A 152 12.31 9.80 15.58
C LYS A 152 11.55 8.84 16.48
N VAL A 153 10.44 9.29 17.07
CA VAL A 153 9.61 8.49 17.98
C VAL A 153 9.03 7.28 17.25
N ILE A 154 8.42 7.46 16.07
CA ILE A 154 7.82 6.36 15.29
C ILE A 154 8.86 5.38 14.75
N SER A 155 10.05 5.86 14.37
CA SER A 155 11.13 5.01 13.82
C SER A 155 11.49 3.88 14.78
N THR A 156 11.40 4.13 16.08
CA THR A 156 11.71 3.17 17.14
C THR A 156 10.89 1.89 17.03
N GLY A 157 9.62 1.98 16.63
CA GLY A 157 8.79 0.80 16.46
C GLY A 157 9.37 -0.20 15.44
N GLU A 158 9.97 0.30 14.36
CA GLU A 158 10.61 -0.54 13.35
C GLU A 158 12.02 -0.97 13.74
N LYS A 159 12.78 -0.12 14.44
CA LYS A 159 14.09 -0.50 15.00
C LYS A 159 13.95 -1.72 15.92
N LEU A 160 12.98 -1.68 16.83
CA LEU A 160 12.70 -2.79 17.75
C LEU A 160 12.27 -4.07 17.00
N SER A 161 11.39 -3.92 15.99
CA SER A 161 10.91 -5.02 15.14
C SER A 161 12.04 -5.68 14.33
N CYS A 162 12.90 -4.89 13.72
CA CYS A 162 14.01 -5.40 12.91
C CYS A 162 15.10 -6.08 13.75
N ARG A 163 15.39 -5.56 14.95
CA ARG A 163 16.32 -6.22 15.88
C ARG A 163 15.81 -7.58 16.35
N LEU A 164 14.51 -7.68 16.65
CA LEU A 164 13.86 -8.97 16.95
C LEU A 164 14.02 -9.96 15.78
N MET A 165 13.68 -9.53 14.56
CA MET A 165 13.76 -10.39 13.38
C MET A 165 15.19 -10.83 13.05
N ALA A 166 16.18 -9.93 13.19
CA ALA A 166 17.60 -10.29 13.05
C ALA A 166 18.03 -11.30 14.12
N ALA A 167 17.63 -11.10 15.38
CA ALA A 167 17.94 -12.05 16.44
C ALA A 167 17.29 -13.42 16.22
N PHE A 168 16.07 -13.48 15.69
CA PHE A 168 15.41 -14.75 15.35
C PHE A 168 16.12 -15.52 14.25
N LEU A 169 16.70 -14.83 13.26
CA LEU A 169 17.55 -15.42 12.23
C LEU A 169 18.86 -15.94 12.82
N GLU A 170 19.51 -15.15 13.67
CA GLU A 170 20.75 -15.57 14.36
C GLU A 170 20.52 -16.80 15.24
N ASP A 171 19.40 -16.88 15.96
CA ASP A 171 19.03 -18.03 16.81
C ASP A 171 18.83 -19.31 15.99
N ARG A 172 18.56 -19.20 14.68
CA ARG A 172 18.48 -20.31 13.70
C ARG A 172 19.79 -20.56 12.94
N GLY A 173 20.88 -19.91 13.35
CA GLY A 173 22.19 -20.06 12.72
C GLY A 173 22.35 -19.32 11.40
N VAL A 174 21.43 -18.42 11.04
CA VAL A 174 21.58 -17.57 9.85
C VAL A 174 22.39 -16.33 10.21
N ARG A 175 23.41 -16.03 9.40
CA ARG A 175 24.16 -14.79 9.52
C ARG A 175 23.29 -13.62 9.03
N SER A 176 22.58 -12.95 9.94
CA SER A 176 21.83 -11.73 9.63
C SER A 176 22.52 -10.47 10.16
N GLN A 177 22.10 -9.31 9.66
CA GLN A 177 22.56 -8.01 10.12
C GLN A 177 21.38 -7.04 10.23
N TYR A 178 21.21 -6.42 11.39
CA TYR A 178 20.30 -5.28 11.56
C TYR A 178 20.83 -4.06 10.80
N VAL A 179 19.96 -3.43 10.00
CA VAL A 179 20.27 -2.23 9.21
C VAL A 179 19.26 -1.13 9.55
N ASP A 180 19.77 -0.07 10.19
CA ASP A 180 19.01 1.16 10.48
C ASP A 180 19.13 2.13 9.29
N LEU A 181 17.99 2.57 8.76
CA LEU A 181 17.90 3.54 7.66
C LEU A 181 17.48 4.94 8.12
N ALA A 182 17.34 5.19 9.43
CA ALA A 182 16.88 6.49 9.94
C ALA A 182 17.76 7.68 9.52
N GLU A 183 19.03 7.44 9.19
CA GLU A 183 20.01 8.47 8.80
C GLU A 183 20.57 8.23 7.38
N ILE A 184 19.82 7.54 6.51
CA ILE A 184 20.30 7.22 5.15
C ILE A 184 20.32 8.41 4.19
N ILE A 185 19.57 9.48 4.49
CA ILE A 185 19.52 10.69 3.67
C ILE A 185 20.65 11.62 4.12
N ASP A 186 21.80 11.50 3.45
CA ASP A 186 23.01 12.31 3.66
C ASP A 186 23.31 13.27 2.49
N PHE A 187 22.39 13.34 1.52
CA PHE A 187 22.49 14.16 0.31
C PHE A 187 21.50 15.34 0.34
N PRO A 188 21.77 16.44 -0.39
CA PRO A 188 20.90 17.61 -0.41
C PRO A 188 19.54 17.29 -1.06
N ILE A 189 18.47 17.81 -0.48
CA ILE A 189 17.11 17.73 -1.03
C ILE A 189 16.87 19.01 -1.83
N SER A 190 16.35 18.87 -3.05
CA SER A 190 16.07 19.99 -3.94
C SER A 190 15.00 20.92 -3.34
N SER A 191 14.98 22.18 -3.78
CA SER A 191 13.92 23.13 -3.38
C SER A 191 12.54 22.77 -3.93
N GLN A 192 12.47 21.84 -4.89
CA GLN A 192 11.22 21.32 -5.46
C GLN A 192 10.61 20.18 -4.62
N GLY A 193 11.28 19.76 -3.54
CA GLY A 193 10.77 18.74 -2.61
C GLY A 193 11.19 17.32 -3.01
N LEU A 194 10.25 16.38 -2.91
CA LEU A 194 10.49 14.95 -3.17
C LEU A 194 10.25 14.62 -4.64
N ASP A 195 11.18 15.04 -5.48
CA ASP A 195 11.16 14.75 -6.92
C ASP A 195 11.71 13.34 -7.23
N GLN A 196 11.67 12.95 -8.52
CA GLN A 196 12.21 11.65 -8.93
C GLN A 196 13.72 11.54 -8.73
N GLU A 197 14.45 12.66 -8.75
CA GLU A 197 15.90 12.66 -8.51
C GLU A 197 16.20 12.28 -7.06
N PHE A 198 15.44 12.81 -6.11
CA PHE A 198 15.48 12.41 -4.69
C PHE A 198 15.27 10.90 -4.54
N TYR A 199 14.24 10.33 -5.16
CA TYR A 199 13.97 8.89 -5.05
C TYR A 199 15.05 8.01 -5.71
N ASN A 200 15.64 8.46 -6.82
CA ASN A 200 16.75 7.77 -7.46
C ASN A 200 18.01 7.78 -6.56
N ASN A 201 18.33 8.93 -5.97
CA ASN A 201 19.46 9.07 -5.03
C ASN A 201 19.24 8.24 -3.77
N LEU A 202 18.02 8.22 -3.24
CA LEU A 202 17.63 7.39 -2.11
C LEU A 202 17.76 5.90 -2.43
N ALA A 203 17.23 5.45 -3.56
CA ALA A 203 17.37 4.06 -4.00
C ALA A 203 18.85 3.64 -4.13
N ALA A 204 19.70 4.51 -4.69
CA ALA A 204 21.14 4.24 -4.78
C ALA A 204 21.81 4.16 -3.39
N ALA A 205 21.47 5.05 -2.46
CA ALA A 205 21.99 5.02 -1.09
C ALA A 205 21.56 3.75 -0.34
N LEU A 206 20.28 3.37 -0.48
CA LEU A 206 19.73 2.14 0.07
C LEU A 206 20.44 0.91 -0.51
N GLY A 207 20.58 0.83 -1.82
CA GLY A 207 21.28 -0.26 -2.51
C GLY A 207 22.69 -0.47 -1.97
N ARG A 208 23.50 0.61 -1.92
CA ARG A 208 24.87 0.56 -1.35
C ARG A 208 24.89 0.07 0.09
N LYS A 209 23.94 0.52 0.92
CA LYS A 209 23.86 0.09 2.33
C LYS A 209 23.57 -1.40 2.45
N ILE A 210 22.67 -1.93 1.62
CA ILE A 210 22.32 -3.35 1.59
C ILE A 210 23.47 -4.20 1.06
N GLU A 211 24.13 -3.76 -0.01
CA GLU A 211 25.31 -4.45 -0.57
C GLU A 211 26.47 -4.51 0.42
N SER A 212 26.66 -3.47 1.25
CA SER A 212 27.70 -3.44 2.30
C SER A 212 27.56 -4.55 3.36
N CYS A 213 26.39 -5.19 3.46
CA CYS A 213 26.18 -6.31 4.38
C CYS A 213 26.91 -7.59 3.93
N GLY A 214 27.36 -7.66 2.66
CA GLY A 214 28.00 -8.83 2.09
C GLY A 214 27.05 -10.04 2.08
N ASP A 215 27.55 -11.21 2.46
CA ASP A 215 26.77 -12.45 2.47
C ASP A 215 25.73 -12.56 3.61
N ARG A 216 25.65 -11.55 4.47
CA ARG A 216 24.67 -11.54 5.57
C ARG A 216 23.29 -11.19 5.06
N VAL A 217 22.26 -11.71 5.71
CA VAL A 217 20.86 -11.36 5.44
C VAL A 217 20.56 -10.01 6.10
N PRO A 218 20.38 -8.91 5.33
CA PRO A 218 20.06 -7.61 5.91
C PRO A 218 18.60 -7.58 6.37
N VAL A 219 18.39 -7.18 7.62
CA VAL A 219 17.07 -6.92 8.20
C VAL A 219 16.94 -5.42 8.43
N VAL A 220 16.09 -4.80 7.62
CA VAL A 220 16.10 -3.38 7.31
C VAL A 220 14.86 -2.70 7.87
N THR A 221 15.05 -1.54 8.50
CA THR A 221 13.94 -0.71 8.98
C THR A 221 13.11 -0.17 7.82
N GLY A 222 11.78 -0.22 7.92
CA GLY A 222 10.89 0.39 6.93
C GLY A 222 10.96 1.93 6.87
N PHE A 223 11.36 2.55 7.97
CA PHE A 223 11.52 3.98 8.15
C PHE A 223 12.88 4.37 7.63
N PHE A 224 12.91 5.41 6.81
CA PHE A 224 14.11 5.91 6.19
C PHE A 224 14.16 7.43 6.31
N GLY A 225 15.29 7.93 6.81
CA GLY A 225 15.64 9.34 6.80
C GLY A 225 14.71 10.29 7.57
N THR A 226 15.16 11.52 7.77
CA THR A 226 14.28 12.63 8.17
C THR A 226 13.95 13.45 6.93
N VAL A 227 12.74 13.27 6.43
CA VAL A 227 12.25 13.99 5.25
C VAL A 227 11.73 15.37 5.69
N PRO A 228 11.99 16.47 4.94
CA PRO A 228 11.40 17.77 5.23
C PRO A 228 9.88 17.68 5.31
N GLY A 229 9.30 18.19 6.40
CA GLY A 229 7.85 18.09 6.66
C GLY A 229 7.40 16.77 7.31
N GLY A 230 8.29 15.81 7.53
CA GLY A 230 7.99 14.54 8.19
C GLY A 230 7.62 13.41 7.23
N LEU A 231 8.09 12.20 7.52
CA LEU A 231 7.87 11.04 6.65
C LEU A 231 6.38 10.68 6.53
N LEU A 232 5.65 10.72 7.65
CA LEU A 232 4.22 10.39 7.68
C LEU A 232 3.36 11.38 6.92
N ASP A 233 3.68 12.68 6.99
CA ASP A 233 2.86 13.72 6.35
C ASP A 233 3.11 13.78 4.84
N GLN A 234 4.35 13.52 4.40
CA GLN A 234 4.71 13.54 2.98
C GLN A 234 4.35 12.26 2.24
N ILE A 235 4.53 11.08 2.87
CA ILE A 235 4.42 9.78 2.19
C ILE A 235 3.19 8.99 2.69
N GLY A 236 2.69 9.29 3.89
CA GLY A 236 1.61 8.54 4.51
C GLY A 236 2.07 7.21 5.12
N ARG A 237 1.10 6.43 5.62
CA ARG A 237 1.33 5.15 6.34
C ARG A 237 1.91 4.02 5.47
N GLY A 238 2.03 4.22 4.16
CA GLY A 238 2.62 3.28 3.20
C GLY A 238 4.14 3.36 3.07
N TYR A 239 4.82 4.17 3.89
CA TYR A 239 6.26 4.42 3.76
C TYR A 239 7.12 3.15 3.85
N THR A 240 6.75 2.12 4.65
CA THR A 240 7.51 0.86 4.68
C THR A 240 7.45 0.11 3.35
N ASP A 241 6.30 0.16 2.65
CA ASP A 241 6.16 -0.45 1.32
C ASP A 241 7.04 0.31 0.33
N LEU A 242 7.03 1.64 0.37
CA LEU A 242 7.92 2.49 -0.43
C LEU A 242 9.40 2.22 -0.14
N CYS A 243 9.79 2.03 1.11
CA CYS A 243 11.16 1.66 1.48
C CYS A 243 11.57 0.34 0.83
N ALA A 244 10.73 -0.69 0.94
CA ALA A 244 11.00 -1.99 0.32
C ALA A 244 11.10 -1.91 -1.21
N ALA A 245 10.26 -1.07 -1.83
CA ALA A 245 10.35 -0.75 -3.24
C ALA A 245 11.69 -0.11 -3.62
N LEU A 246 12.11 0.95 -2.91
CA LEU A 246 13.35 1.65 -3.21
C LEU A 246 14.58 0.78 -2.92
N VAL A 247 14.53 -0.09 -1.91
CA VAL A 247 15.55 -1.13 -1.68
C VAL A 247 15.61 -2.09 -2.88
N ALA A 248 14.46 -2.56 -3.37
CA ALA A 248 14.40 -3.45 -4.53
C ALA A 248 14.97 -2.79 -5.79
N VAL A 249 14.63 -1.53 -6.04
CA VAL A 249 15.20 -0.72 -7.14
C VAL A 249 16.71 -0.56 -6.95
N GLY A 250 17.15 -0.19 -5.75
CA GLY A 250 18.55 0.08 -5.43
C GLY A 250 19.50 -1.10 -5.62
N ILE A 251 19.04 -2.33 -5.34
CA ILE A 251 19.82 -3.57 -5.52
C ILE A 251 19.48 -4.30 -6.83
N ASN A 252 18.68 -3.69 -7.70
CA ASN A 252 18.17 -4.29 -8.94
C ASN A 252 17.57 -5.70 -8.72
N ALA A 253 16.70 -5.83 -7.72
CA ALA A 253 16.15 -7.10 -7.27
C ALA A 253 15.33 -7.79 -8.37
N LYS A 254 15.33 -9.13 -8.36
CA LYS A 254 14.54 -9.96 -9.26
C LYS A 254 13.04 -9.81 -9.01
N GLU A 255 12.64 -9.72 -7.75
CA GLU A 255 11.25 -9.47 -7.35
C GLU A 255 11.14 -8.82 -5.97
N LEU A 256 10.09 -8.02 -5.78
CA LEU A 256 9.65 -7.51 -4.48
C LEU A 256 8.49 -8.37 -3.98
N GLN A 257 8.68 -9.08 -2.87
CA GLN A 257 7.63 -9.84 -2.21
C GLN A 257 7.01 -9.04 -1.06
N VAL A 258 5.70 -8.81 -1.12
CA VAL A 258 4.91 -8.17 -0.05
C VAL A 258 4.11 -9.25 0.67
N TRP A 259 4.53 -9.57 1.89
CA TRP A 259 3.95 -10.63 2.71
C TRP A 259 2.86 -10.07 3.63
N LYS A 260 1.66 -10.65 3.51
CA LYS A 260 0.42 -10.26 4.21
C LYS A 260 -0.24 -11.46 4.89
N GLU A 261 -1.39 -11.24 5.51
CA GLU A 261 -2.26 -12.27 6.11
C GLU A 261 -3.33 -12.78 5.11
N VAL A 262 -3.13 -12.57 3.81
CA VAL A 262 -4.04 -12.98 2.73
C VAL A 262 -3.25 -13.58 1.57
N ASP A 263 -3.83 -14.55 0.87
CA ASP A 263 -3.18 -15.28 -0.26
C ASP A 263 -2.79 -14.37 -1.41
N GLY A 264 -3.47 -13.25 -1.59
CA GLY A 264 -3.18 -12.29 -2.65
C GLY A 264 -4.41 -11.43 -2.91
N ILE A 265 -4.60 -11.08 -4.17
CA ILE A 265 -5.76 -10.32 -4.63
C ILE A 265 -6.76 -11.31 -5.25
N PHE A 266 -8.02 -11.19 -4.85
CA PHE A 266 -9.09 -12.06 -5.31
C PHE A 266 -10.01 -11.31 -6.28
N THR A 267 -10.80 -12.05 -7.06
CA THR A 267 -11.85 -11.49 -7.93
C THR A 267 -12.93 -10.70 -7.16
N ALA A 268 -13.09 -10.96 -5.86
CA ALA A 268 -13.94 -10.24 -4.91
C ALA A 268 -13.46 -10.55 -3.48
N ASP A 269 -13.95 -9.87 -2.45
CA ASP A 269 -13.59 -10.18 -1.05
C ASP A 269 -14.03 -11.63 -0.71
N PRO A 270 -13.09 -12.57 -0.45
CA PRO A 270 -13.43 -13.97 -0.21
C PRO A 270 -14.19 -14.20 1.10
N ARG A 271 -14.21 -13.22 2.01
CA ARG A 271 -15.02 -13.28 3.26
C ARG A 271 -16.51 -13.08 2.98
N LYS A 272 -16.83 -12.44 1.85
CA LYS A 272 -18.20 -12.05 1.46
C LYS A 272 -18.71 -12.85 0.28
N VAL A 273 -17.81 -13.24 -0.61
CA VAL A 273 -18.11 -13.98 -1.84
C VAL A 273 -17.35 -15.31 -1.80
N PRO A 274 -18.01 -16.42 -1.42
CA PRO A 274 -17.34 -17.73 -1.29
C PRO A 274 -16.76 -18.27 -2.61
N THR A 275 -17.30 -17.84 -3.76
CA THR A 275 -16.84 -18.21 -5.10
C THR A 275 -15.67 -17.37 -5.59
N ALA A 276 -15.16 -16.43 -4.78
CA ALA A 276 -14.03 -15.59 -5.14
C ALA A 276 -12.77 -16.43 -5.42
N ARG A 277 -12.06 -16.10 -6.51
CA ARG A 277 -10.87 -16.81 -6.95
C ARG A 277 -9.64 -15.93 -6.79
N LEU A 278 -8.53 -16.55 -6.40
CA LEU A 278 -7.23 -15.88 -6.36
C LEU A 278 -6.80 -15.51 -7.79
N LEU A 279 -6.39 -14.26 -7.99
CA LEU A 279 -5.81 -13.80 -9.23
C LEU A 279 -4.33 -14.14 -9.24
N SER A 280 -3.88 -14.94 -10.22
CA SER A 280 -2.46 -15.29 -10.34
C SER A 280 -1.60 -14.10 -10.77
N ALA A 281 -2.16 -13.23 -11.62
CA ALA A 281 -1.46 -12.07 -12.13
C ALA A 281 -2.44 -10.92 -12.44
N ILE A 282 -2.00 -9.69 -12.22
CA ILE A 282 -2.72 -8.46 -12.57
C ILE A 282 -1.77 -7.40 -13.11
N THR A 283 -2.29 -6.40 -13.81
CA THR A 283 -1.47 -5.27 -14.26
C THR A 283 -1.36 -4.19 -13.19
N PRO A 284 -0.38 -3.28 -13.29
CA PRO A 284 -0.23 -2.16 -12.38
C PRO A 284 -1.47 -1.28 -12.26
N ALA A 285 -2.08 -1.01 -13.42
CA ALA A 285 -3.24 -0.14 -13.49
C ALA A 285 -4.45 -0.78 -12.81
N GLU A 286 -4.64 -2.11 -12.96
CA GLU A 286 -5.66 -2.86 -12.22
C GLU A 286 -5.35 -2.87 -10.71
N ALA A 287 -4.09 -3.10 -10.33
CA ALA A 287 -3.67 -3.12 -8.93
C ALA A 287 -3.90 -1.78 -8.22
N ALA A 288 -3.63 -0.66 -8.90
CA ALA A 288 -3.85 0.68 -8.38
C ALA A 288 -5.34 0.94 -8.10
N GLU A 289 -6.21 0.60 -9.05
CA GLU A 289 -7.67 0.75 -8.90
C GLU A 289 -8.24 -0.17 -7.81
N LEU A 290 -7.81 -1.44 -7.76
CA LEU A 290 -8.23 -2.38 -6.72
C LEU A 290 -7.80 -1.96 -5.33
N THR A 291 -6.61 -1.36 -5.21
CA THR A 291 -6.11 -0.85 -3.93
C THR A 291 -6.96 0.33 -3.45
N PHE A 292 -7.32 1.24 -4.36
CA PHE A 292 -8.12 2.41 -4.02
C PHE A 292 -9.54 2.06 -3.55
N TYR A 293 -10.19 1.08 -4.18
CA TYR A 293 -11.61 0.75 -3.95
C TYR A 293 -11.87 -0.47 -3.04
N GLY A 294 -10.92 -0.83 -2.17
CA GLY A 294 -11.20 -1.75 -1.04
C GLY A 294 -10.20 -2.88 -0.82
N SER A 295 -9.20 -3.07 -1.67
CA SER A 295 -8.13 -4.06 -1.46
C SER A 295 -6.84 -3.38 -1.00
N GLU A 296 -6.77 -2.88 0.23
CA GLU A 296 -5.55 -2.24 0.79
C GLU A 296 -4.34 -3.20 0.80
N VAL A 297 -3.66 -3.31 -0.34
CA VAL A 297 -2.58 -4.25 -0.54
C VAL A 297 -1.25 -3.51 -0.65
N ILE A 298 -1.09 -2.55 -1.55
CA ILE A 298 0.15 -1.78 -1.68
C ILE A 298 -0.16 -0.33 -1.99
N HIS A 299 0.58 0.61 -1.41
CA HIS A 299 0.42 2.02 -1.71
C HIS A 299 0.70 2.33 -3.21
N PRO A 300 -0.16 3.08 -3.94
CA PRO A 300 0.00 3.29 -5.38
C PRO A 300 1.37 3.85 -5.80
N PHE A 301 1.87 4.83 -5.05
CA PHE A 301 3.18 5.43 -5.32
C PHE A 301 4.34 4.43 -5.15
N THR A 302 4.20 3.47 -4.22
CA THR A 302 5.18 2.38 -4.07
C THR A 302 5.25 1.54 -5.34
N MET A 303 4.08 1.18 -5.90
CA MET A 303 4.03 0.38 -7.12
C MET A 303 4.73 1.11 -8.27
N GLU A 304 4.45 2.40 -8.44
CA GLU A 304 5.03 3.22 -9.51
C GLU A 304 6.57 3.17 -9.54
N GLN A 305 7.23 3.27 -8.39
CA GLN A 305 8.71 3.23 -8.32
C GLN A 305 9.28 1.89 -8.79
N VAL A 306 8.67 0.78 -8.38
CA VAL A 306 9.15 -0.58 -8.71
C VAL A 306 8.85 -0.95 -10.16
N ILE A 307 7.70 -0.52 -10.67
CA ILE A 307 7.27 -0.78 -12.05
C ILE A 307 8.14 0.00 -13.04
N ARG A 308 8.51 1.25 -12.73
CA ARG A 308 9.48 2.02 -13.54
C ARG A 308 10.82 1.27 -13.69
N ALA A 309 11.24 0.56 -12.65
CA ALA A 309 12.43 -0.29 -12.67
C ALA A 309 12.21 -1.69 -13.27
N LYS A 310 11.00 -2.00 -13.77
CA LYS A 310 10.61 -3.30 -14.34
C LYS A 310 10.78 -4.48 -13.37
N ILE A 311 10.64 -4.22 -12.08
CA ILE A 311 10.68 -5.28 -11.05
C ILE A 311 9.23 -5.74 -10.78
N PRO A 312 8.92 -7.04 -10.83
CA PRO A 312 7.60 -7.54 -10.49
C PRO A 312 7.37 -7.48 -8.96
N ILE A 313 6.12 -7.23 -8.58
CA ILE A 313 5.70 -7.27 -7.17
C ILE A 313 4.86 -8.53 -6.95
N ARG A 314 5.18 -9.32 -5.92
CA ARG A 314 4.43 -10.53 -5.58
C ARG A 314 3.79 -10.37 -4.20
N ILE A 315 2.48 -10.50 -4.12
CA ILE A 315 1.74 -10.48 -2.86
C ILE A 315 1.55 -11.92 -2.40
N LYS A 316 1.99 -12.24 -1.18
CA LYS A 316 1.95 -13.59 -0.60
C LYS A 316 1.38 -13.60 0.81
N ASN A 317 0.98 -14.79 1.28
CA ASN A 317 0.43 -15.00 2.61
C ASN A 317 1.46 -15.61 3.56
N VAL A 318 1.68 -14.99 4.71
CA VAL A 318 2.50 -15.55 5.79
C VAL A 318 1.90 -16.82 6.38
N MET A 319 0.57 -16.97 6.36
CA MET A 319 -0.12 -18.17 6.85
C MET A 319 -0.05 -19.35 5.88
N ASN A 320 0.12 -19.06 4.60
CA ASN A 320 0.20 -20.05 3.54
C ASN A 320 1.40 -19.76 2.60
N PRO A 321 2.65 -19.95 3.08
CA PRO A 321 3.85 -19.54 2.33
C PRO A 321 4.08 -20.23 0.99
N ARG A 322 3.53 -21.44 0.84
CA ARG A 322 3.62 -22.25 -0.38
C ARG A 322 2.67 -21.78 -1.48
N GLY A 323 1.69 -20.93 -1.17
CA GLY A 323 0.82 -20.34 -2.19
C GLY A 323 1.61 -19.43 -3.14
N ASP A 324 1.26 -19.46 -4.43
CA ASP A 324 1.91 -18.65 -5.47
C ASP A 324 1.61 -17.14 -5.33
N GLY A 325 0.45 -16.86 -4.73
CA GLY A 325 -0.09 -15.54 -4.51
C GLY A 325 -0.46 -14.80 -5.80
N THR A 326 -0.39 -13.47 -5.78
CA THR A 326 -0.67 -12.63 -6.94
C THR A 326 0.57 -11.88 -7.39
N VAL A 327 0.89 -11.94 -8.68
CA VAL A 327 2.00 -11.17 -9.27
C VAL A 327 1.48 -9.95 -10.01
N ILE A 328 2.03 -8.79 -9.70
CA ILE A 328 1.86 -7.55 -10.45
C ILE A 328 3.05 -7.44 -11.40
N PHE A 329 2.81 -7.67 -12.68
CA PHE A 329 3.87 -7.56 -13.70
C PHE A 329 3.98 -6.11 -14.19
N PRO A 330 5.20 -5.58 -14.39
CA PRO A 330 5.36 -4.30 -15.07
C PRO A 330 4.78 -4.39 -16.49
N ASP A 331 4.06 -3.36 -16.93
CA ASP A 331 3.53 -3.32 -18.30
C ASP A 331 4.69 -3.39 -19.32
N SER A 332 4.41 -3.94 -20.51
CA SER A 332 5.38 -3.98 -21.62
C SER A 332 5.86 -2.56 -21.99
N SER A 333 7.09 -2.42 -22.48
CA SER A 333 7.72 -1.13 -22.82
C SER A 333 6.86 -0.22 -23.73
N SER A 334 6.04 -0.80 -24.60
CA SER A 334 5.11 -0.07 -25.48
C SER A 334 3.90 0.57 -24.79
N GLU A 335 3.58 0.17 -23.55
CA GLU A 335 2.46 0.74 -22.77
C GLU A 335 2.94 1.82 -21.78
N LEU A 336 4.15 1.72 -21.21
CA LEU A 336 4.73 2.75 -20.35
C LEU A 336 4.93 4.10 -21.06
N GLU A 337 5.28 4.09 -22.34
CA GLU A 337 5.39 5.32 -23.17
C GLU A 337 4.04 6.04 -23.31
N LYS A 338 2.91 5.35 -23.13
CA LYS A 338 1.56 5.93 -23.21
C LYS A 338 1.04 6.46 -21.87
N THR A 339 1.58 5.97 -20.75
CA THR A 339 1.10 6.28 -19.40
C THR A 339 2.00 7.22 -18.60
N THR A 340 3.11 7.67 -19.19
CA THR A 340 4.02 8.63 -18.53
C THR A 340 3.41 10.04 -18.56
N PRO A 341 3.23 10.72 -17.41
CA PRO A 341 2.74 12.10 -17.39
C PRO A 341 3.70 13.01 -18.16
N GLY A 342 3.22 13.63 -19.25
CA GLY A 342 3.99 14.59 -20.05
C GLY A 342 4.50 14.10 -21.42
N HIS A 343 4.14 12.90 -21.88
CA HIS A 343 4.62 12.38 -23.18
C HIS A 343 3.54 11.85 -24.14
N ASP A 344 2.39 12.52 -24.23
CA ASP A 344 1.50 12.34 -25.39
C ASP A 344 1.50 13.62 -26.26
N PRO A 345 2.29 13.70 -27.34
CA PRO A 345 2.30 14.85 -28.24
C PRO A 345 1.02 14.95 -29.09
N ARG A 346 0.02 14.09 -28.88
CA ARG A 346 -1.29 14.18 -29.54
C ARG A 346 -2.35 14.56 -28.52
N LEU A 347 -2.85 15.79 -28.63
CA LEU A 347 -4.06 16.31 -27.96
C LEU A 347 -5.32 15.43 -28.18
N PHE A 348 -5.24 14.44 -29.08
CA PHE A 348 -6.33 13.54 -29.44
C PHE A 348 -5.95 12.09 -29.15
N ARG A 349 -6.61 11.49 -28.16
CA ARG A 349 -6.56 10.06 -27.91
C ARG A 349 -7.25 9.32 -29.07
N THR A 350 -6.47 8.64 -29.91
CA THR A 350 -7.02 7.88 -31.05
C THR A 350 -7.70 6.59 -30.56
N ARG A 351 -8.89 6.28 -31.10
CA ARG A 351 -9.55 4.98 -30.88
C ARG A 351 -8.66 3.90 -31.51
N SER A 352 -7.97 3.12 -30.68
CA SER A 352 -7.17 1.99 -31.19
C SER A 352 -8.10 0.89 -31.72
N PRO A 353 -7.91 0.40 -32.95
CA PRO A 353 -8.66 -0.75 -33.46
C PRO A 353 -8.18 -2.03 -32.77
N SER A 354 -9.12 -2.84 -32.29
CA SER A 354 -8.86 -4.09 -31.59
C SER A 354 -8.62 -5.24 -32.58
N LEU A 355 -7.39 -5.77 -32.61
CA LEU A 355 -7.14 -7.12 -33.09
C LEU A 355 -7.74 -8.13 -32.10
N MET A 356 -8.54 -9.07 -32.61
CA MET A 356 -9.25 -10.09 -31.84
C MET A 356 -8.31 -10.90 -30.94
N GLN A 357 -8.45 -10.73 -29.64
CA GLN A 357 -8.08 -11.72 -28.63
C GLN A 357 -9.30 -11.93 -27.72
N ARG A 358 -9.45 -13.16 -27.22
CA ARG A 358 -10.51 -13.73 -26.35
C ARG A 358 -11.38 -12.73 -25.59
N PRO A 359 -12.67 -13.02 -25.34
CA PRO A 359 -13.57 -12.10 -24.63
C PRO A 359 -12.92 -11.64 -23.32
N LYS A 360 -12.58 -10.36 -23.27
CA LYS A 360 -11.97 -9.74 -22.11
C LYS A 360 -13.03 -9.69 -21.02
N ARG A 361 -12.73 -10.31 -19.88
CA ARG A 361 -13.61 -10.35 -18.70
C ARG A 361 -13.13 -9.29 -17.71
N PRO A 362 -14.02 -8.73 -16.88
CA PRO A 362 -13.59 -7.97 -15.71
C PRO A 362 -12.65 -8.80 -14.86
N THR A 363 -11.71 -8.13 -14.21
CA THR A 363 -10.66 -8.75 -13.40
C THR A 363 -11.16 -8.99 -11.98
N ALA A 364 -11.86 -8.00 -11.40
CA ALA A 364 -12.42 -8.12 -10.06
C ALA A 364 -13.58 -7.15 -9.83
N VAL A 365 -14.33 -7.43 -8.76
CA VAL A 365 -15.40 -6.59 -8.22
C VAL A 365 -15.01 -6.22 -6.79
N THR A 366 -15.07 -4.93 -6.47
CA THR A 366 -14.79 -4.45 -5.13
C THR A 366 -15.97 -3.67 -4.59
N ILE A 367 -16.04 -3.59 -3.26
CA ILE A 367 -17.02 -2.76 -2.58
C ILE A 367 -16.38 -2.00 -1.43
N LYS A 368 -16.62 -0.69 -1.37
CA LYS A 368 -16.17 0.19 -0.30
C LYS A 368 -17.38 0.65 0.50
N HIS A 369 -17.37 0.35 1.79
CA HIS A 369 -18.45 0.63 2.73
C HIS A 369 -18.29 2.00 3.38
N LYS A 370 -19.34 2.43 4.10
CA LYS A 370 -19.35 3.67 4.88
C LYS A 370 -19.06 4.89 4.02
N ILE A 371 -19.82 5.00 2.95
CA ILE A 371 -19.77 6.12 2.03
C ILE A 371 -20.89 7.08 2.36
N LEU A 372 -20.56 8.36 2.31
CA LEU A 372 -21.48 9.48 2.39
C LEU A 372 -21.55 10.12 1.00
N VAL A 373 -22.76 10.32 0.48
CA VAL A 373 -22.94 11.12 -0.74
C VAL A 373 -23.34 12.54 -0.36
N ILE A 374 -22.61 13.51 -0.89
CA ILE A 374 -22.92 14.94 -0.78
C ILE A 374 -23.31 15.45 -2.16
N ASN A 375 -24.52 15.96 -2.27
CA ASN A 375 -25.03 16.62 -3.47
C ASN A 375 -25.02 18.13 -3.24
N VAL A 376 -24.40 18.88 -4.16
CA VAL A 376 -24.39 20.34 -4.15
C VAL A 376 -25.07 20.82 -5.42
N HIS A 377 -26.20 21.51 -5.27
CA HIS A 377 -26.94 22.10 -6.38
C HIS A 377 -26.72 23.61 -6.43
N SER A 378 -26.18 24.08 -7.56
CA SER A 378 -25.83 25.47 -7.78
C SER A 378 -27.06 26.35 -7.94
N ASN A 379 -27.09 27.46 -7.21
CA ASN A 379 -28.12 28.49 -7.35
C ASN A 379 -27.77 29.53 -8.44
N LYS A 380 -26.62 29.41 -9.12
CA LYS A 380 -26.08 30.42 -10.05
C LYS A 380 -26.22 29.98 -11.50
N ARG A 381 -26.61 30.94 -12.37
CA ARG A 381 -26.93 30.69 -13.79
C ARG A 381 -25.75 30.82 -14.77
N SER A 382 -24.52 31.08 -14.31
CA SER A 382 -23.40 31.29 -15.24
C SER A 382 -22.01 31.08 -14.58
N LEU A 383 -21.18 30.28 -15.26
CA LEU A 383 -19.79 29.85 -15.00
C LEU A 383 -19.58 28.70 -13.99
N SER A 384 -19.71 27.47 -14.48
CA SER A 384 -19.49 26.21 -13.75
C SER A 384 -18.07 26.07 -13.17
N HIS A 385 -17.04 26.62 -13.83
CA HIS A 385 -15.64 26.47 -13.40
C HIS A 385 -15.35 27.08 -12.02
N GLY A 386 -15.90 28.27 -11.73
CA GLY A 386 -15.73 28.93 -10.42
C GLY A 386 -16.51 28.23 -9.30
N PHE A 387 -17.63 27.59 -9.65
CA PHE A 387 -18.41 26.76 -8.73
C PHE A 387 -17.64 25.50 -8.34
N PHE A 388 -17.08 24.76 -9.31
CA PHE A 388 -16.23 23.60 -9.04
C PHE A 388 -14.98 23.98 -8.25
N ALA A 389 -14.27 25.03 -8.66
CA ALA A 389 -13.07 25.50 -7.94
C ALA A 389 -13.38 25.86 -6.48
N GLY A 390 -14.53 26.48 -6.24
CA GLY A 390 -15.01 26.78 -4.88
C GLY A 390 -15.27 25.53 -4.05
N ILE A 391 -16.00 24.55 -4.60
CA ILE A 391 -16.27 23.28 -3.92
C ILE A 391 -14.96 22.56 -3.56
N PHE A 392 -14.05 22.38 -4.51
CA PHE A 392 -12.79 21.69 -4.25
C PHE A 392 -11.90 22.44 -3.24
N SER A 393 -11.95 23.77 -3.23
CA SER A 393 -11.22 24.59 -2.25
C SER A 393 -11.77 24.42 -0.83
N VAL A 394 -13.08 24.22 -0.68
CA VAL A 394 -13.69 23.90 0.63
C VAL A 394 -13.24 22.51 1.07
N LEU A 395 -13.30 21.52 0.20
CA LEU A 395 -12.93 20.14 0.53
C LEU A 395 -11.45 20.03 0.92
N ASP A 396 -10.56 20.73 0.21
CA ASP A 396 -9.13 20.80 0.54
C ASP A 396 -8.87 21.45 1.92
N ARG A 397 -9.54 22.58 2.20
CA ARG A 397 -9.44 23.28 3.50
C ARG A 397 -9.80 22.37 4.67
N TRP A 398 -10.86 21.58 4.51
CA TRP A 398 -11.36 20.65 5.53
C TRP A 398 -10.77 19.24 5.39
N ARG A 399 -9.76 19.06 4.52
CA ARG A 399 -9.03 17.80 4.31
C ARG A 399 -9.94 16.59 4.01
N LEU A 400 -11.05 16.85 3.33
CA LEU A 400 -12.01 15.81 2.96
C LEU A 400 -11.58 15.12 1.67
N SER A 401 -11.35 13.81 1.74
CA SER A 401 -11.01 12.98 0.58
C SER A 401 -12.26 12.53 -0.17
N ILE A 402 -12.27 12.75 -1.48
CA ILE A 402 -13.37 12.34 -2.36
C ILE A 402 -12.98 11.05 -3.10
N ASP A 403 -13.88 10.09 -3.14
CA ASP A 403 -13.69 8.82 -3.86
C ASP A 403 -14.27 8.86 -5.27
N LEU A 404 -15.48 9.40 -5.44
CA LEU A 404 -16.17 9.52 -6.72
C LEU A 404 -16.79 10.90 -6.87
N ILE A 405 -16.81 11.36 -8.11
CA ILE A 405 -17.48 12.60 -8.50
C ILE A 405 -18.34 12.29 -9.72
N SER A 406 -19.57 12.76 -9.69
CA SER A 406 -20.47 12.84 -10.83
C SER A 406 -20.95 14.29 -10.95
N THR A 407 -20.91 14.83 -12.16
CA THR A 407 -21.22 16.24 -12.40
C THR A 407 -22.26 16.40 -13.49
N SER A 408 -23.07 17.44 -13.34
CA SER A 408 -23.84 18.06 -14.41
C SER A 408 -23.48 19.53 -14.49
N GLU A 409 -24.18 20.31 -15.31
CA GLU A 409 -23.93 21.75 -15.45
C GLU A 409 -24.13 22.51 -14.13
N VAL A 410 -25.09 22.06 -13.30
CA VAL A 410 -25.49 22.75 -12.07
C VAL A 410 -25.49 21.87 -10.82
N HIS A 411 -25.25 20.55 -10.94
CA HIS A 411 -25.14 19.65 -9.79
C HIS A 411 -23.76 19.00 -9.71
N VAL A 412 -23.23 18.90 -8.50
CA VAL A 412 -22.07 18.07 -8.17
C VAL A 412 -22.49 17.06 -7.13
N SER A 413 -22.34 15.78 -7.45
CA SER A 413 -22.57 14.69 -6.54
C SER A 413 -21.22 14.05 -6.21
N MET A 414 -20.88 13.98 -4.92
CA MET A 414 -19.58 13.54 -4.45
C MET A 414 -19.75 12.41 -3.45
N ALA A 415 -19.01 11.32 -3.62
CA ALA A 415 -18.97 10.22 -2.68
C ALA A 415 -17.70 10.33 -1.85
N LEU A 416 -17.83 10.37 -0.53
CA LEU A 416 -16.72 10.51 0.42
C LEU A 416 -16.72 9.34 1.40
N HIS A 417 -15.53 8.91 1.81
CA HIS A 417 -15.40 7.92 2.87
C HIS A 417 -15.58 8.56 4.24
N SER A 418 -16.49 8.03 5.07
CA SER A 418 -16.69 8.50 6.44
C SER A 418 -16.56 7.33 7.42
N GLU A 419 -15.54 7.33 8.28
CA GLU A 419 -15.37 6.28 9.29
C GLU A 419 -16.37 6.41 10.46
N MET A 420 -16.91 7.61 10.68
CA MET A 420 -17.80 7.94 11.78
C MET A 420 -19.27 7.97 11.31
N PRO A 421 -20.16 7.18 11.94
CA PRO A 421 -21.58 7.21 11.61
C PRO A 421 -22.18 8.55 12.05
N LEU A 422 -22.95 9.18 11.16
CA LEU A 422 -24.00 10.11 11.61
C LEU A 422 -24.90 9.31 12.55
N LEU A 423 -25.02 9.73 13.82
CA LEU A 423 -25.91 9.03 14.74
C LEU A 423 -27.35 9.38 14.39
N ASN A 424 -28.20 8.35 14.28
CA ASN A 424 -29.65 8.53 14.38
C ASN A 424 -29.95 9.02 15.80
N GLY A 425 -30.40 10.27 15.92
CA GLY A 425 -31.13 10.70 17.10
C GLY A 425 -32.30 9.74 17.33
N THR A 426 -32.80 9.64 18.56
CA THR A 426 -33.90 8.73 18.96
C THR A 426 -35.27 9.07 18.33
N GLY A 427 -35.30 9.67 17.15
CA GLY A 427 -36.46 9.98 16.31
C GLY A 427 -36.13 9.69 14.85
N ARG A 428 -37.13 9.29 14.06
CA ARG A 428 -36.97 8.73 12.71
C ARG A 428 -36.34 9.65 11.64
N ASP A 429 -35.94 10.88 11.93
CA ASP A 429 -35.54 11.86 10.91
C ASP A 429 -34.36 12.80 11.29
N GLU A 430 -33.60 12.55 12.37
CA GLU A 430 -32.47 13.43 12.75
C GLU A 430 -31.11 12.72 12.67
N TYR A 431 -30.43 12.88 11.54
CA TYR A 431 -28.99 12.60 11.43
C TYR A 431 -28.19 13.77 12.02
N GLN A 432 -27.34 13.51 13.02
CA GLN A 432 -26.41 14.51 13.54
C GLN A 432 -24.99 14.26 13.04
N ILE A 433 -24.38 15.30 12.45
CA ILE A 433 -22.98 15.31 12.03
C ILE A 433 -22.11 15.58 13.26
N ILE A 434 -21.38 14.55 13.68
CA ILE A 434 -20.48 14.59 14.84
C ILE A 434 -19.10 15.11 14.44
N ASP A 435 -18.70 14.85 13.19
CA ASP A 435 -17.41 15.29 12.68
C ASP A 435 -17.41 16.80 12.45
N ASP A 436 -16.58 17.50 13.22
CA ASP A 436 -16.47 18.96 13.17
C ASP A 436 -15.94 19.42 11.80
N ASP A 437 -15.07 18.63 11.16
CA ASP A 437 -14.51 18.93 9.84
C ASP A 437 -15.60 18.82 8.76
N LEU A 438 -16.38 17.72 8.75
CA LEU A 438 -17.52 17.57 7.85
C LEU A 438 -18.58 18.65 8.08
N LYS A 439 -18.88 18.98 9.33
CA LYS A 439 -19.85 20.03 9.67
C LYS A 439 -19.39 21.41 9.16
N GLY A 440 -18.12 21.73 9.35
CA GLY A 440 -17.50 22.95 8.82
C GLY A 440 -17.53 22.99 7.29
N ALA A 441 -17.21 21.88 6.64
CA ALA A 441 -17.27 21.76 5.18
C ALA A 441 -18.67 21.99 4.65
N ILE A 442 -19.71 21.42 5.27
CA ILE A 442 -21.10 21.60 4.84
C ILE A 442 -21.54 23.06 4.95
N GLN A 443 -21.21 23.75 6.04
CA GLN A 443 -21.50 25.18 6.19
C GLN A 443 -20.83 26.03 5.11
N ASP A 444 -19.59 25.69 4.74
CA ASP A 444 -18.87 26.36 3.66
C ASP A 444 -19.45 26.01 2.28
N LEU A 445 -19.87 24.76 2.04
CA LEU A 445 -20.48 24.31 0.79
C LEU A 445 -21.85 24.97 0.55
N GLN A 446 -22.62 25.24 1.60
CA GLN A 446 -23.91 25.95 1.52
C GLN A 446 -23.78 27.37 0.92
N LYS A 447 -22.58 27.96 0.91
CA LYS A 447 -22.32 29.24 0.22
C LYS A 447 -22.41 29.12 -1.30
N TYR A 448 -22.24 27.92 -1.83
CA TYR A 448 -22.21 27.64 -3.27
C TYR A 448 -23.55 27.11 -3.80
N GLY A 449 -24.44 26.63 -2.95
CA GLY A 449 -25.67 25.98 -3.36
C GLY A 449 -26.46 25.33 -2.22
N THR A 450 -27.56 24.67 -2.57
CA THR A 450 -28.25 23.77 -1.64
C THR A 450 -27.44 22.48 -1.51
N VAL A 451 -27.30 21.97 -0.28
CA VAL A 451 -26.48 20.79 0.03
C VAL A 451 -27.39 19.71 0.61
N ASP A 452 -27.42 18.55 -0.05
CA ASP A 452 -28.13 17.36 0.40
C ASP A 452 -27.11 16.26 0.75
N ILE A 453 -27.39 15.50 1.80
CA ILE A 453 -26.49 14.48 2.33
C ILE A 453 -27.23 13.17 2.43
N ILE A 454 -26.65 12.12 1.84
CA ILE A 454 -27.21 10.77 1.84
C ILE A 454 -26.19 9.85 2.53
N PRO A 455 -26.44 9.46 3.80
CA PRO A 455 -25.59 8.53 4.52
C PRO A 455 -25.89 7.07 4.16
N GLU A 456 -25.14 6.15 4.77
CA GLU A 456 -25.34 4.69 4.63
C GLU A 456 -25.30 4.22 3.17
N MET A 457 -24.28 4.67 2.44
CA MET A 457 -24.02 4.25 1.06
C MET A 457 -22.76 3.39 0.96
N ALA A 458 -22.64 2.67 -0.15
CA ALA A 458 -21.47 1.89 -0.53
C ALA A 458 -21.11 2.12 -2.00
N ILE A 459 -19.80 2.12 -2.30
CA ILE A 459 -19.29 2.17 -3.69
C ILE A 459 -19.02 0.76 -4.17
N LEU A 460 -19.76 0.30 -5.16
CA LEU A 460 -19.52 -0.94 -5.89
C LEU A 460 -18.72 -0.63 -7.16
N SER A 461 -17.61 -1.31 -7.37
CA SER A 461 -16.71 -1.06 -8.50
C SER A 461 -16.38 -2.34 -9.26
N LEU A 462 -16.41 -2.26 -10.59
CA LEU A 462 -16.02 -3.33 -11.50
C LEU A 462 -14.73 -2.92 -12.19
N VAL A 463 -13.65 -3.66 -11.93
CA VAL A 463 -12.30 -3.33 -12.37
C VAL A 463 -11.81 -4.34 -13.41
N GLY A 464 -11.18 -3.86 -14.48
CA GLY A 464 -10.51 -4.71 -15.45
C GLY A 464 -9.70 -3.93 -16.48
N LYS A 465 -8.62 -4.52 -16.99
CA LYS A 465 -7.83 -3.90 -18.05
C LYS A 465 -8.66 -3.76 -19.33
N GLN A 466 -8.67 -2.54 -19.87
CA GLN A 466 -9.37 -2.19 -21.12
C GLN A 466 -10.89 -2.45 -21.08
N MET A 467 -11.58 -1.98 -20.03
CA MET A 467 -13.06 -2.04 -19.96
C MET A 467 -13.71 -1.40 -21.19
N LYS A 468 -13.07 -0.40 -21.82
CA LYS A 468 -13.48 0.18 -23.11
C LYS A 468 -13.76 -0.85 -24.20
N ASN A 469 -12.94 -1.90 -24.26
CA ASN A 469 -13.02 -2.92 -25.30
C ASN A 469 -14.03 -4.02 -24.93
N MET A 470 -14.57 -4.00 -23.71
CA MET A 470 -15.60 -4.91 -23.22
C MET A 470 -16.99 -4.32 -23.47
N ILE A 471 -17.38 -4.21 -24.74
CA ILE A 471 -18.68 -3.65 -25.13
C ILE A 471 -19.81 -4.43 -24.43
N GLY A 472 -20.71 -3.70 -23.77
CA GLY A 472 -21.85 -4.27 -23.05
C GLY A 472 -21.60 -4.60 -21.58
N VAL A 473 -20.36 -4.51 -21.07
CA VAL A 473 -20.05 -4.83 -19.67
C VAL A 473 -20.77 -3.90 -18.68
N ALA A 474 -20.80 -2.59 -18.99
CA ALA A 474 -21.52 -1.60 -18.20
C ALA A 474 -23.03 -1.87 -18.20
N GLY A 475 -23.60 -2.13 -19.40
CA GLY A 475 -25.01 -2.47 -19.56
C GLY A 475 -25.38 -3.73 -18.78
N ARG A 476 -24.53 -4.77 -18.81
CA ARG A 476 -24.75 -5.99 -18.04
C ARG A 476 -24.66 -5.74 -16.53
N MET A 477 -23.70 -4.96 -16.05
CA MET A 477 -23.57 -4.60 -14.64
C MET A 477 -24.86 -3.94 -14.14
N PHE A 478 -25.31 -2.88 -14.80
CA PHE A 478 -26.49 -2.13 -14.36
C PHE A 478 -27.80 -2.90 -14.57
N SER A 479 -27.92 -3.69 -15.64
CA SER A 479 -29.09 -4.56 -15.83
C SER A 479 -29.18 -5.62 -14.73
N THR A 480 -28.03 -6.23 -14.37
CA THR A 480 -27.98 -7.23 -13.29
C THR A 480 -28.39 -6.61 -11.95
N LEU A 481 -27.94 -5.38 -11.64
CA LEU A 481 -28.38 -4.68 -10.42
C LEU A 481 -29.89 -4.38 -10.45
N GLY A 482 -30.40 -3.87 -11.58
CA GLY A 482 -31.82 -3.54 -11.76
C GLY A 482 -32.74 -4.76 -11.66
N GLU A 483 -32.39 -5.87 -12.30
CA GLU A 483 -33.13 -7.15 -12.24
C GLU A 483 -33.21 -7.71 -10.82
N ASN A 484 -32.24 -7.35 -9.97
CA ASN A 484 -32.21 -7.75 -8.57
C ASN A 484 -32.72 -6.65 -7.63
N ASN A 485 -33.42 -5.64 -8.13
CA ASN A 485 -33.97 -4.54 -7.32
C ASN A 485 -32.89 -3.86 -6.44
N VAL A 486 -31.69 -3.63 -6.98
CA VAL A 486 -30.67 -2.78 -6.34
C VAL A 486 -30.75 -1.40 -6.98
N ASN A 487 -31.13 -0.39 -6.20
CA ASN A 487 -31.19 0.99 -6.69
C ASN A 487 -29.78 1.59 -6.79
N ILE A 488 -29.56 2.42 -7.81
CA ILE A 488 -28.27 3.08 -8.06
C ILE A 488 -28.45 4.58 -7.84
N GLU A 489 -27.69 5.14 -6.90
CA GLU A 489 -27.73 6.56 -6.56
C GLU A 489 -26.82 7.40 -7.47
N MET A 490 -25.62 6.87 -7.77
CA MET A 490 -24.62 7.57 -8.55
C MET A 490 -23.89 6.57 -9.44
N ILE A 491 -23.53 7.01 -10.65
CA ILE A 491 -22.63 6.28 -11.56
C ILE A 491 -21.43 7.17 -11.84
N SER A 492 -20.23 6.57 -11.83
CA SER A 492 -19.00 7.23 -12.22
C SER A 492 -18.15 6.29 -13.07
N GLN A 493 -17.72 6.79 -14.23
CA GLN A 493 -16.81 6.09 -15.13
C GLN A 493 -15.73 7.07 -15.57
N GLY A 494 -14.49 6.81 -15.13
CA GLY A 494 -13.35 7.66 -15.43
C GLY A 494 -12.80 7.48 -16.85
N ALA A 495 -11.97 8.43 -17.27
CA ALA A 495 -11.27 8.38 -18.56
C ALA A 495 -10.18 7.30 -18.64
N SER A 496 -9.78 6.71 -17.50
CA SER A 496 -8.83 5.60 -17.46
C SER A 496 -9.44 4.29 -18.02
N GLU A 497 -10.77 4.20 -18.17
CA GLU A 497 -11.49 3.06 -18.77
C GLU A 497 -11.05 1.69 -18.19
N ILE A 498 -10.62 1.67 -16.93
CA ILE A 498 -10.24 0.46 -16.17
C ILE A 498 -11.29 0.13 -15.10
N ASN A 499 -12.08 1.12 -14.67
CA ASN A 499 -13.05 0.98 -13.60
C ASN A 499 -14.41 1.58 -14.00
N ILE A 500 -15.48 0.89 -13.59
CA ILE A 500 -16.86 1.39 -13.61
C ILE A 500 -17.38 1.27 -12.18
N SER A 501 -17.74 2.42 -11.59
CA SER A 501 -18.21 2.48 -10.21
C SER A 501 -19.64 2.99 -10.14
N CYS A 502 -20.39 2.48 -9.18
CA CYS A 502 -21.67 3.04 -8.80
C CYS A 502 -21.84 3.08 -7.29
N VAL A 503 -22.64 4.02 -6.82
CA VAL A 503 -23.01 4.13 -5.41
C VAL A 503 -24.39 3.51 -5.23
N ILE A 504 -24.49 2.63 -4.25
CA ILE A 504 -25.71 1.89 -3.87
C ILE A 504 -25.92 2.02 -2.37
N GLU A 505 -27.11 1.69 -1.87
CA GLU A 505 -27.37 1.69 -0.44
C GLU A 505 -26.53 0.61 0.28
N GLU A 506 -26.01 0.94 1.46
CA GLU A 506 -25.15 0.06 2.27
C GLU A 506 -25.86 -1.27 2.61
N ARG A 507 -27.18 -1.26 2.81
CA ARG A 507 -27.97 -2.48 3.06
C ARG A 507 -27.92 -3.50 1.92
N ASP A 508 -27.68 -3.04 0.69
CA ASP A 508 -27.61 -3.89 -0.51
C ASP A 508 -26.17 -4.27 -0.89
N ALA A 509 -25.17 -3.74 -0.17
CA ALA A 509 -23.76 -3.83 -0.53
C ALA A 509 -23.28 -5.28 -0.78
N ASP A 510 -23.40 -6.15 0.23
CA ASP A 510 -22.91 -7.53 0.14
C ASP A 510 -23.72 -8.38 -0.85
N ARG A 511 -25.00 -8.07 -0.99
CA ARG A 511 -25.91 -8.72 -1.94
C ARG A 511 -25.51 -8.36 -3.37
N ALA A 512 -25.33 -7.07 -3.66
CA ALA A 512 -24.91 -6.56 -4.97
C ALA A 512 -23.52 -7.09 -5.36
N LEU A 513 -22.58 -7.13 -4.42
CA LEU A 513 -21.25 -7.72 -4.63
C LEU A 513 -21.35 -9.19 -5.08
N ASN A 514 -22.13 -10.01 -4.37
CA ASN A 514 -22.32 -11.42 -4.71
C ASN A 514 -23.00 -11.60 -6.06
N ILE A 515 -24.06 -10.84 -6.35
CA ILE A 515 -24.81 -10.94 -7.61
C ILE A 515 -23.93 -10.56 -8.80
N ILE A 516 -23.21 -9.43 -8.70
CA ILE A 516 -22.31 -9.00 -9.79
C ILE A 516 -21.17 -9.99 -9.97
N HIS A 517 -20.54 -10.46 -8.89
CA HIS A 517 -19.51 -11.48 -9.00
C HIS A 517 -20.05 -12.74 -9.67
N THR A 518 -21.25 -13.17 -9.29
CA THR A 518 -21.85 -14.39 -9.84
C THR A 518 -22.19 -14.22 -11.34
N SER A 519 -22.75 -13.08 -11.73
CA SER A 519 -23.11 -12.74 -13.12
C SER A 519 -21.88 -12.56 -14.02
N MET A 520 -20.78 -12.00 -13.48
CA MET A 520 -19.59 -11.66 -14.25
C MET A 520 -18.52 -12.76 -14.25
N PHE A 521 -18.50 -13.66 -13.27
CA PHE A 521 -17.40 -14.64 -13.09
C PHE A 521 -17.84 -16.11 -13.09
N THR A 522 -19.08 -16.46 -12.72
CA THR A 522 -19.57 -17.85 -12.71
C THR A 522 -20.52 -18.19 -13.86
N PHE A 523 -21.44 -17.30 -14.22
CA PHE A 523 -22.38 -17.52 -15.32
C PHE A 523 -21.88 -16.83 -16.59
N LEU A 524 -20.87 -17.44 -17.22
CA LEU A 524 -20.45 -17.06 -18.55
C LEU A 524 -20.15 -18.33 -19.34
N ASP A 525 -20.97 -18.54 -20.38
CA ASP A 525 -20.85 -19.55 -21.44
C ASP A 525 -19.40 -19.78 -21.92
#